data_AF-A0AAE4P0E5-F1
#
_entry.id   AF-A0AAE4P0E5-F1
#
_cell.length_a   1.000
_cell.length_b   1.000
_cell.length_c   1.000
_cell.angle_alpha   90.00
_cell.angle_beta   90.00
_cell.angle_gamma   90.00
#
_symmetry.space_group_name_H-M   'P 1'
#
loop_
_entity.id
_entity.type
_entity.pdbx_description
1 polymer ?
#
loop_
_entity_poly.entity_id
_entity_poly.type
_entity_poly.pdbx_seq_one_letter_code
_entity_poly.pdbx_strand_id
1 'polypeptide(L)'
;MYLIYCFTAFLSLSLHNASRNVAQEDGDIPPIYANSGISFWFLVVGLIMPIVTMFFYTSWYWAIVINIVMIMVSMIIGNYFTYNLYTVKKPPLYIPSRVDARPSIILSLTSLVLFLYIIL
;
A
#
# COMPACT_ATOMS: atom_id res chain seq x y z
N MET A 1 3.45 -3.64 -18.58
CA MET A 1 3.02 -2.37 -17.95
C MET A 1 1.94 -2.60 -16.90
N TYR A 2 0.81 -3.25 -17.21
CA TYR A 2 -0.26 -3.48 -16.21
C TYR A 2 0.17 -4.29 -14.98
N LEU A 3 1.04 -5.30 -15.12
CA LEU A 3 1.58 -6.05 -13.98
C LEU A 3 2.37 -5.16 -13.00
N ILE A 4 3.15 -4.21 -13.52
CA ILE A 4 3.95 -3.28 -12.71
C ILE A 4 3.02 -2.31 -12.00
N TYR A 5 1.99 -1.82 -12.69
CA TYR A 5 0.92 -1.03 -12.09
C TYR A 5 0.24 -1.79 -10.94
N CYS A 6 -0.24 -3.02 -11.18
CA CYS A 6 -0.92 -3.80 -10.15
C CYS A 6 -0.02 -4.05 -8.94
N PHE A 7 1.24 -4.41 -9.17
CA PHE A 7 2.21 -4.61 -8.10
C PHE A 7 2.46 -3.33 -7.28
N THR A 8 2.69 -2.19 -7.95
CA THR A 8 2.92 -0.91 -7.25
C THR A 8 1.68 -0.45 -6.48
N ALA A 9 0.49 -0.69 -7.00
CA ALA A 9 -0.77 -0.41 -6.31
C ALA A 9 -0.93 -1.28 -5.05
N PHE A 10 -0.75 -2.60 -5.14
CA PHE A 10 -0.81 -3.49 -3.98
C PHE A 10 0.26 -3.17 -2.94
N LEU A 11 1.47 -2.82 -3.38
CA LEU A 11 2.56 -2.42 -2.48
C LEU A 11 2.23 -1.12 -1.74
N SER A 12 1.61 -0.14 -2.41
CA SER A 12 1.18 1.10 -1.78
C SER A 12 0.19 0.87 -0.63
N LEU A 13 -0.80 0.00 -0.84
CA LEU A 13 -1.78 -0.39 0.18
C LEU A 13 -1.12 -1.19 1.30
N SER A 14 -0.20 -2.09 0.96
CA SER A 14 0.50 -2.93 1.94
C SER A 14 1.35 -2.08 2.88
N LEU A 15 2.06 -1.08 2.34
CA LEU A 15 2.81 -0.10 3.13
C LEU A 15 1.90 0.77 4.00
N HIS A 16 0.75 1.23 3.47
CA HIS A 16 -0.22 1.99 4.24
C HIS A 16 -0.76 1.20 5.45
N ASN A 17 -1.10 -0.08 5.23
CA ASN A 17 -1.61 -0.94 6.29
C ASN A 17 -0.51 -1.29 7.31
N ALA A 18 0.69 -1.62 6.86
CA ALA A 18 1.81 -1.92 7.74
C ALA A 18 2.15 -0.73 8.65
N SER A 19 2.26 0.47 8.06
CA SER A 19 2.55 1.69 8.81
C SER A 19 1.45 2.04 9.81
N ARG A 20 0.18 1.90 9.43
CA ARG A 20 -0.95 2.03 10.37
C ARG A 20 -0.88 1.04 11.52
N ASN A 21 -0.57 -0.24 11.25
CA ASN A 21 -0.46 -1.26 12.29
C ASN A 21 0.64 -0.91 13.31
N VAL A 22 1.80 -0.46 12.83
CA VAL A 22 2.89 0.01 13.71
C VAL A 22 2.44 1.22 14.54
N ALA A 23 1.76 2.20 13.93
CA ALA A 23 1.24 3.37 14.66
C ALA A 23 0.25 2.98 15.77
N GLN A 24 -0.59 1.95 15.51
CA GLN A 24 -1.51 1.41 16.51
C GLN A 24 -0.79 0.68 17.63
N GLU A 25 0.24 -0.11 17.32
CA GLU A 25 1.09 -0.77 18.33
C GLU A 25 1.81 0.23 19.24
N ASP A 26 2.19 1.41 18.70
CA ASP A 26 2.85 2.46 19.48
C ASP A 26 1.90 3.36 20.28
N GLY A 27 0.60 3.30 20.01
CA GLY A 27 -0.39 4.18 20.63
C GLY A 27 -0.34 5.64 20.15
N ASP A 28 0.47 5.96 19.14
CA ASP A 28 0.57 7.28 18.51
C ASP A 28 0.09 7.19 17.06
N ILE A 29 -1.21 7.37 16.87
CA ILE A 29 -1.85 7.33 15.55
C ILE A 29 -1.77 8.74 14.96
N PRO A 30 -0.91 9.00 13.95
CA PRO A 30 -0.87 10.31 13.34
C PRO A 30 -2.22 10.64 12.69
N PRO A 31 -2.62 11.93 12.65
CA PRO A 31 -3.94 12.37 12.17
C PRO A 31 -4.28 11.87 10.75
N ILE A 32 -3.25 11.58 9.95
CA ILE A 32 -3.40 11.06 8.59
C ILE A 32 -4.07 9.68 8.53
N TYR A 33 -3.88 8.83 9.55
CA TYR A 33 -4.55 7.53 9.64
C TYR A 33 -5.91 7.61 10.35
N ALA A 34 -6.21 8.72 11.02
CA ALA A 34 -7.53 8.99 11.59
C ALA A 34 -8.55 9.44 10.52
N ASN A 35 -8.08 9.88 9.35
CA ASN A 35 -8.94 10.32 8.26
C ASN A 35 -9.41 9.13 7.40
N SER A 36 -10.72 8.84 7.44
CA SER A 36 -11.35 7.76 6.68
C SER A 36 -11.19 7.90 5.16
N GLY A 37 -11.05 9.13 4.64
CA GLY A 37 -10.89 9.38 3.21
C GLY A 37 -9.61 8.79 2.63
N ILE A 38 -8.53 8.80 3.40
CA ILE A 38 -7.23 8.27 2.95
C ILE A 38 -7.27 6.74 2.91
N SER A 39 -7.87 6.10 3.93
CA SER A 39 -8.05 4.64 3.90
C SER A 39 -8.94 4.20 2.73
N PHE A 40 -9.98 4.97 2.39
CA PHE A 40 -10.81 4.70 1.22
C PHE A 40 -10.02 4.86 -0.10
N TRP A 41 -9.19 5.89 -0.21
CA TRP A 41 -8.31 6.08 -1.37
C TRP A 41 -7.40 4.86 -1.61
N PHE A 42 -6.71 4.39 -0.57
CA PHE A 42 -5.84 3.21 -0.69
C PHE A 42 -6.60 1.92 -0.97
N LEU A 43 -7.84 1.78 -0.49
CA LEU A 43 -8.69 0.65 -0.85
C LEU A 43 -9.03 0.68 -2.35
N VAL A 44 -9.47 1.82 -2.87
CA VAL A 44 -9.88 1.93 -4.27
C VAL A 44 -8.68 1.81 -5.21
N VAL A 45 -7.66 2.66 -5.02
CA VAL A 45 -6.50 2.75 -5.91
C VAL A 45 -5.54 1.59 -5.70
N GLY A 46 -5.42 1.08 -4.48
CA GLY A 46 -4.46 0.03 -4.10
C GLY A 46 -5.00 -1.40 -4.16
N LEU A 47 -6.32 -1.61 -4.21
CA LEU A 47 -6.93 -2.95 -4.29
C LEU A 47 -7.95 -3.09 -5.42
N ILE A 48 -8.99 -2.26 -5.45
CA ILE A 48 -10.13 -2.47 -6.37
C ILE A 48 -9.71 -2.24 -7.83
N MET A 49 -9.11 -1.08 -8.13
CA MET A 49 -8.66 -0.75 -9.49
C MET A 49 -7.65 -1.75 -10.09
N PRO A 50 -6.60 -2.20 -9.37
CA PRO A 50 -5.66 -3.17 -9.92
C PRO A 50 -6.30 -4.55 -10.13
N ILE A 51 -7.21 -4.99 -9.24
CA ILE A 51 -7.97 -6.23 -9.46
C ILE A 51 -8.79 -6.13 -10.74
N VAL A 52 -9.59 -5.07 -10.88
CA VAL A 52 -10.43 -4.84 -12.05
C VAL A 52 -9.60 -4.81 -13.33
N THR A 53 -8.48 -4.09 -13.32
CA THR A 53 -7.53 -4.03 -14.44
C THR A 53 -7.03 -5.43 -14.79
N MET A 54 -6.70 -6.25 -13.79
CA MET A 54 -6.22 -7.60 -14.04
C MET A 54 -7.24 -8.49 -14.76
N PHE A 55 -8.53 -8.35 -14.43
CA PHE A 55 -9.61 -9.08 -15.09
C PHE A 55 -9.86 -8.61 -16.53
N PHE A 56 -9.50 -7.38 -16.87
CA PHE A 56 -9.60 -6.89 -18.25
C PHE A 56 -8.47 -7.40 -19.15
N TYR A 57 -7.26 -7.56 -18.61
CA TYR A 57 -6.06 -7.88 -19.40
C TYR A 57 -5.61 -9.35 -19.28
N THR A 58 -6.30 -10.20 -18.52
CA THR A 58 -5.91 -11.60 -18.30
C THR A 58 -7.14 -12.49 -18.13
N SER A 59 -7.03 -13.77 -18.53
CA SER A 59 -8.07 -14.77 -18.29
C SER A 59 -8.44 -14.85 -16.79
N TRP A 60 -9.74 -14.96 -16.49
CA TRP A 60 -10.27 -14.87 -15.12
C TRP A 60 -9.55 -15.75 -14.10
N TYR A 61 -9.21 -17.00 -14.46
CA TYR A 61 -8.53 -17.94 -13.56
C TYR A 61 -7.08 -17.54 -13.27
N TRP A 62 -6.35 -17.04 -14.28
CA TRP A 62 -5.00 -16.50 -14.10
C TRP A 62 -5.02 -15.18 -13.34
N ALA A 63 -6.01 -14.32 -13.58
CA ALA A 63 -6.17 -13.06 -12.86
C ALA A 63 -6.31 -13.29 -11.34
N ILE A 64 -7.09 -14.30 -10.92
CA ILE A 64 -7.21 -14.67 -9.50
C ILE A 64 -5.85 -15.07 -8.93
N VAL A 65 -5.14 -16.00 -9.58
CA VAL A 65 -3.84 -16.51 -9.11
C VAL A 65 -2.84 -15.37 -8.97
N ILE A 66 -2.70 -14.52 -9.99
CA ILE A 66 -1.70 -13.46 -9.98
C ILE A 66 -2.03 -12.39 -8.93
N ASN A 67 -3.30 -12.01 -8.75
CA ASN A 67 -3.70 -11.07 -7.70
C ASN A 67 -3.34 -11.63 -6.31
N ILE A 68 -3.65 -12.89 -6.02
CA ILE A 68 -3.31 -13.52 -4.74
C ILE A 68 -1.80 -13.47 -4.50
N VAL A 69 -1.01 -13.89 -5.50
CA VAL A 69 0.46 -13.90 -5.39
C VAL A 69 1.00 -12.48 -5.19
N MET A 70 0.56 -11.50 -5.97
CA MET A 70 1.03 -10.13 -5.86
C MET A 70 0.66 -9.49 -4.52
N ILE A 71 -0.55 -9.74 -4.00
CA ILE A 71 -0.97 -9.26 -2.69
C ILE A 71 -0.08 -9.86 -1.61
N MET A 72 0.15 -11.19 -1.63
CA MET A 72 1.01 -11.86 -0.65
C MET A 72 2.44 -11.29 -0.67
N VAL A 73 3.04 -11.16 -1.86
CA VAL A 73 4.39 -10.60 -2.02
C VAL A 73 4.44 -9.16 -1.54
N SER A 74 3.44 -8.35 -1.89
CA SER A 74 3.37 -6.93 -1.48
C SER A 74 3.25 -6.77 0.04
N MET A 75 2.47 -7.63 0.70
CA MET A 75 2.36 -7.66 2.16
C MET A 75 3.69 -8.03 2.83
N ILE A 76 4.39 -9.04 2.32
CA ILE A 76 5.71 -9.44 2.84
C ILE A 76 6.70 -8.27 2.74
N ILE A 77 6.79 -7.63 1.57
CA ILE A 77 7.69 -6.50 1.33
C ILE A 77 7.30 -5.31 2.20
N GLY A 78 6.01 -4.95 2.21
CA GLY A 78 5.49 -3.81 2.97
C GLY A 78 5.77 -3.95 4.46
N ASN A 79 5.50 -5.14 5.03
CA ASN A 79 5.79 -5.43 6.42
C ASN A 79 7.29 -5.42 6.70
N TYR A 80 8.10 -6.09 5.88
CA TYR A 80 9.56 -6.13 6.07
C TYR A 80 10.18 -4.72 6.06
N PHE A 81 9.80 -3.89 5.10
CA PHE A 81 10.30 -2.52 4.97
C PHE A 81 9.89 -1.66 6.17
N THR A 82 8.60 -1.71 6.54
CA THR A 82 8.03 -0.94 7.65
C THR A 82 8.64 -1.36 8.99
N TYR A 83 8.70 -2.65 9.29
CA TYR A 83 9.28 -3.14 10.54
C TYR A 83 10.77 -2.83 10.62
N ASN A 84 11.56 -2.99 9.56
CA ASN A 84 12.99 -2.62 9.61
C ASN A 84 13.22 -1.12 9.83
N LEU A 85 12.37 -0.26 9.27
CA LEU A 85 12.47 1.18 9.48
C LEU A 85 12.10 1.59 10.92
N TYR A 86 11.10 0.95 11.52
CA TYR A 86 10.54 1.38 12.81
C TYR A 86 11.00 0.58 14.03
N THR A 87 11.50 -0.66 13.88
CA THR A 87 12.06 -1.45 14.99
C THR A 87 13.40 -0.92 15.50
N VAL A 88 14.23 -0.35 14.61
CA VAL A 88 15.59 0.11 14.93
C VAL A 88 15.61 1.44 15.71
N LYS A 89 14.53 2.23 15.66
CA LYS A 89 14.44 3.54 16.32
C LYS A 89 13.13 3.64 17.11
N LYS A 90 13.18 3.30 18.40
CA LYS A 90 12.19 3.76 19.38
C LYS A 90 12.67 5.10 19.96
N PRO A 91 12.30 6.26 19.38
CA PRO A 91 12.44 7.50 20.12
C PRO A 91 11.54 7.46 21.35
N PRO A 92 11.90 8.17 22.43
CA PRO A 92 11.07 8.25 23.61
C PRO A 92 9.70 8.86 23.29
N LEU A 93 8.67 8.44 24.04
CA LEU A 93 7.21 8.65 23.83
C LEU A 93 6.72 10.09 23.61
N TYR A 94 7.59 11.10 23.70
CA TYR A 94 7.27 12.53 23.63
C TYR A 94 7.66 13.18 22.29
N ILE A 95 8.18 12.42 21.33
CA ILE A 95 8.58 12.90 20.00
C ILE A 95 7.50 12.51 18.98
N PRO A 96 7.08 13.41 18.06
CA PRO A 96 5.98 13.15 17.13
C PRO A 96 6.16 11.86 16.31
N SER A 97 5.03 11.15 16.12
CA SER A 97 4.83 9.94 15.30
C SER A 97 6.01 9.57 14.43
N ARG A 98 6.69 8.48 14.82
CA ARG A 98 7.75 7.86 14.01
C ARG A 98 7.25 7.36 12.66
N VAL A 99 5.96 7.13 12.51
CA VAL A 99 5.38 6.48 11.33
C VAL A 99 5.26 7.47 10.17
N ASP A 100 6.15 7.31 9.19
CA ASP A 100 6.12 8.04 7.93
C ASP A 100 5.16 7.37 6.92
N ALA A 101 4.10 8.08 6.57
CA ALA A 101 3.12 7.67 5.56
C ALA A 101 3.57 7.98 4.13
N ARG A 102 4.60 8.83 3.93
CA ARG A 102 5.03 9.33 2.61
C ARG A 102 5.35 8.22 1.62
N PRO A 103 6.04 7.11 1.97
CA PRO A 103 6.35 6.05 1.01
C PRO A 103 5.08 5.45 0.38
N SER A 104 4.04 5.21 1.19
CA SER A 104 2.77 4.68 0.70
C SER A 104 2.07 5.66 -0.25
N ILE A 105 2.07 6.96 0.07
CA ILE A 105 1.44 8.01 -0.72
C ILE A 105 2.16 8.19 -2.07
N ILE A 106 3.50 8.24 -2.05
CA ILE A 106 4.32 8.37 -3.27
C ILE A 106 4.06 7.17 -4.20
N LEU A 107 4.07 5.96 -3.67
CA LEU A 107 3.76 4.76 -4.46
C LEU A 107 2.34 4.76 -5.00
N SER A 108 1.35 5.24 -4.23
CA SER A 108 -0.03 5.34 -4.69
C SER A 108 -0.21 6.39 -5.80
N LEU A 109 0.47 7.53 -5.73
CA LEU A 109 0.46 8.51 -6.81
C LEU A 109 1.17 7.97 -8.06
N THR A 110 2.27 7.25 -7.87
CA THR A 110 3.02 6.62 -8.97
C THR A 110 2.18 5.55 -9.66
N SER A 111 1.45 4.72 -8.89
CA SER A 111 0.55 3.70 -9.46
C SER A 111 -0.60 4.34 -10.22
N LEU A 112 -1.12 5.48 -9.76
CA LEU A 112 -2.15 6.23 -10.48
C LEU A 112 -1.63 6.78 -11.82
N VAL A 113 -0.40 7.29 -11.88
CA VAL A 113 0.22 7.70 -13.15
C VAL A 113 0.39 6.52 -14.10
N LEU A 114 0.85 5.37 -13.59
CA LEU A 114 0.98 4.15 -14.39
C LEU A 114 -0.37 3.65 -14.91
N PHE A 115 -1.43 3.75 -14.11
CA PHE A 115 -2.79 3.42 -14.51
C PHE A 115 -3.28 4.29 -15.67
N LEU A 116 -3.10 5.61 -15.56
CA LEU A 116 -3.46 6.54 -16.63
C LEU A 116 -2.73 6.22 -17.93
N TYR A 117 -1.45 5.84 -17.86
CA TYR A 117 -0.67 5.41 -19.02
C TYR A 117 -1.16 4.10 -19.65
N ILE A 118 -1.81 3.21 -18.89
CA ILE A 118 -2.34 1.95 -19.43
C ILE A 118 -3.67 2.18 -20.16
N ILE A 119 -4.45 3.18 -19.73
CA ILE A 119 -5.78 3.47 -20.27
C ILE A 119 -5.73 4.41 -21.48
N LEU A 120 -4.79 5.38 -21.48
CA LEU A 120 -4.55 6.30 -22.61
C LEU A 120 -3.78 5.61 -23.73
#